data_AF-A0AAV8ZDW4-F1
#
_entry.id   AF-A0AAV8ZDW4-F1
#
_cell.length_a   1.000
_cell.length_b   1.000
_cell.length_c   1.000
_cell.angle_alpha   90.00
_cell.angle_beta   90.00
_cell.angle_gamma   90.00
#
_symmetry.space_group_name_H-M   'P 1'
#
loop_
_entity.id
_entity.type
_entity.pdbx_description
1 polymer ?
#
loop_
_entity_poly.entity_id
_entity_poly.type
_entity_poly.pdbx_seq_one_letter_code
_entity_poly.pdbx_strand_id
1 'polypeptide(L)'
;MICTREYPHWMRELHTQNPEKVNVWAGITGENIIDPFFVDVNLNGRTYLALLQNNVIPTMAILYPAEGNPQLAGNAIWFQQDDAPAHYE
;
A
#
# COMPACT_ATOMS: atom_id res chain seq x y z
N MET A 1 14.45 17.16 -1.65
CA MET A 1 14.73 18.49 -1.06
C MET A 1 16.22 18.74 -1.16
N ILE A 2 16.67 19.66 -2.01
CA ILE A 2 18.08 20.08 -2.08
C ILE A 2 18.16 21.48 -1.48
N CYS A 3 18.88 21.62 -0.38
CA CYS A 3 19.19 22.91 0.22
C CYS A 3 20.53 23.37 -0.33
N THR A 4 20.53 24.24 -1.35
CA THR A 4 21.76 24.91 -1.78
C THR A 4 22.01 26.11 -0.87
N ARG A 5 23.21 26.16 -0.29
CA ARG A 5 23.59 26.94 0.89
C ARG A 5 23.68 28.46 0.68
N GLU A 6 23.23 29.00 -0.46
CA GLU A 6 23.58 30.36 -0.87
C GLU A 6 22.48 31.41 -0.76
N TYR A 7 21.20 31.04 -0.59
CA TYR A 7 20.14 32.05 -0.35
C TYR A 7 19.03 31.47 0.55
N PRO A 8 19.08 31.68 1.88
CA PRO A 8 18.13 31.08 2.84
C PRO A 8 16.69 31.63 2.74
N HIS A 9 16.39 32.49 1.77
CA HIS A 9 15.08 33.15 1.63
C HIS A 9 14.33 32.78 0.34
N TRP A 10 14.94 32.00 -0.57
CA TRP A 10 14.28 31.54 -1.79
C TRP A 10 13.92 30.06 -1.69
N MET A 11 12.78 29.77 -1.07
CA MET A 11 12.07 28.51 -1.34
C MET A 11 11.47 28.60 -2.74
N ARG A 12 12.13 28.00 -3.72
CA ARG A 12 11.54 27.79 -5.04
C ARG A 12 10.86 26.43 -5.03
N GLU A 13 9.55 26.42 -5.19
CA GLU A 13 8.77 25.20 -5.44
C GLU A 13 9.19 24.65 -6.82
N LEU A 14 10.20 23.81 -6.82
CA LEU A 14 10.60 23.08 -8.01
C LEU A 14 9.68 21.87 -8.14
N HIS A 15 8.64 22.02 -8.97
CA HIS A 15 7.95 20.87 -9.53
C HIS A 15 8.94 20.15 -10.45
N THR A 16 9.70 19.19 -9.92
CA THR A 16 10.35 18.18 -10.76
C THR A 16 9.21 17.41 -11.43
N GLN A 17 8.88 17.73 -12.68
CA GLN A 17 7.69 17.18 -13.35
C GLN A 17 7.75 15.67 -13.62
N ASN A 18 8.81 14.97 -13.19
CA ASN A 18 8.86 13.52 -13.12
C ASN A 18 9.53 13.08 -11.80
N PRO A 19 8.86 13.12 -10.65
CA PRO A 19 9.32 12.36 -9.50
C PRO A 19 9.14 10.88 -9.86
N GLU A 20 10.18 10.06 -9.73
CA GLU A 20 9.97 8.61 -9.70
C GLU A 20 9.05 8.30 -8.52
N LYS A 21 7.87 7.73 -8.81
CA LYS A 21 6.88 7.38 -7.80
C LYS A 21 6.90 5.87 -7.62
N VAL A 22 6.83 5.44 -6.37
CA VAL A 22 6.65 4.03 -6.00
C VAL A 22 5.36 3.94 -5.21
N ASN A 23 4.47 3.03 -5.61
CA ASN A 23 3.27 2.72 -4.86
C ASN A 23 3.60 1.58 -3.89
N VAL A 24 3.19 1.74 -2.63
CA VAL A 24 3.39 0.73 -1.57
C VAL A 24 2.07 0.53 -0.85
N TRP A 25 1.73 -0.72 -0.61
CA TRP A 25 0.65 -1.11 0.28
C TRP A 25 1.24 -1.75 1.53
N ALA A 26 0.73 -1.40 2.70
CA ALA A 26 1.05 -2.08 3.96
C ALA A 26 -0.21 -2.16 4.81
N GLY A 27 -0.36 -3.24 5.56
CA GLY A 27 -1.47 -3.45 6.48
C GLY A 27 -1.04 -3.23 7.92
N ILE A 28 -1.99 -2.90 8.80
CA ILE A 28 -1.78 -2.86 10.25
C ILE A 28 -2.88 -3.70 10.90
N THR A 29 -2.51 -4.57 11.82
CA THR A 29 -3.44 -5.39 12.59
C THR A 29 -2.95 -5.56 14.03
N GLY A 30 -3.76 -5.10 14.99
CA GLY A 30 -3.34 -5.03 16.39
C GLY A 30 -2.02 -4.26 16.55
N GLU A 31 -0.98 -4.95 17.02
CA GLU A 31 0.37 -4.40 17.22
C GLU A 31 1.35 -4.74 16.07
N ASN A 32 0.87 -5.38 15.00
CA ASN A 32 1.71 -5.87 13.91
C ASN A 32 1.51 -5.07 12.62
N ILE A 33 2.61 -4.86 11.90
CA ILE A 33 2.60 -4.39 10.52
C ILE A 33 2.63 -5.62 9.61
N ILE A 34 1.73 -5.63 8.62
CA ILE A 34 1.71 -6.62 7.55
C ILE A 34 2.54 -6.05 6.40
N ASP A 35 3.49 -6.87 5.93
CA ASP A 35 4.58 -6.52 5.02
C ASP A 35 4.25 -5.46 3.96
N PRO A 36 5.23 -4.57 3.64
CA PRO A 36 5.08 -3.65 2.53
C PRO A 36 5.14 -4.40 1.18
N PHE A 37 4.07 -4.29 0.40
CA PHE A 37 4.02 -4.76 -0.98
C PHE A 37 4.24 -3.58 -1.93
N PHE A 38 5.27 -3.71 -2.75
CA PHE A 38 5.61 -2.71 -3.76
C PHE A 38 4.85 -2.99 -5.05
N VAL A 39 4.28 -1.93 -5.63
CA VAL A 39 3.59 -1.98 -6.92
C VAL A 39 4.40 -1.17 -7.93
N ASP A 40 5.02 -1.88 -8.87
CA ASP A 40 5.93 -1.30 -9.89
C ASP A 40 5.20 -0.53 -10.99
N VAL A 41 3.86 -0.61 -11.02
CA VAL A 41 3.01 0.02 -12.03
C VAL A 41 2.08 1.06 -11.40
N ASN A 42 1.42 1.86 -12.23
CA ASN A 42 0.39 2.79 -11.76
C ASN A 42 -0.75 2.03 -11.09
N LEU A 43 -1.06 2.44 -9.86
CA LEU A 43 -2.17 1.88 -9.09
C LEU A 43 -3.51 2.30 -9.71
N ASN A 44 -4.30 1.31 -10.09
CA ASN A 44 -5.70 1.38 -10.53
C ASN A 44 -6.47 0.17 -9.97
N GLY A 45 -7.79 0.15 -10.15
CA GLY A 45 -8.65 -0.93 -9.65
C GLY A 45 -8.17 -2.35 -9.97
N ARG A 46 -7.78 -2.59 -11.22
CA ARG A 46 -7.27 -3.90 -11.65
C ARG A 46 -5.97 -4.29 -10.94
N THR A 47 -4.99 -3.38 -10.89
CA THR A 47 -3.70 -3.65 -10.23
C THR A 47 -3.85 -3.80 -8.72
N TYR A 48 -4.78 -3.05 -8.13
CA TYR A 48 -5.10 -3.14 -6.71
C TYR A 48 -5.76 -4.47 -6.37
N LEU A 49 -6.74 -4.89 -7.16
CA LEU A 49 -7.37 -6.20 -7.01
C LEU A 49 -6.36 -7.34 -7.14
N ALA A 50 -5.47 -7.26 -8.14
CA ALA A 50 -4.42 -8.25 -8.33
C ALA A 50 -3.45 -8.32 -7.14
N LEU A 51 -3.08 -7.16 -6.57
CA LEU A 51 -2.29 -7.08 -5.35
C LEU A 51 -3.00 -7.75 -4.17
N LEU A 52 -4.29 -7.48 -3.97
CA LEU A 52 -5.07 -8.07 -2.89
C LEU A 52 -5.14 -9.60 -3.02
N GLN A 53 -5.46 -10.11 -4.21
CA GLN A 53 -5.67 -11.54 -4.45
C GLN A 53 -4.38 -12.36 -4.43
N ASN A 54 -3.29 -11.82 -4.97
CA ASN A 54 -2.06 -12.58 -5.17
C ASN A 54 -1.05 -12.40 -4.04
N ASN A 55 -1.16 -11.31 -3.25
CA ASN A 55 -0.19 -10.98 -2.22
C ASN A 55 -0.85 -10.83 -0.85
N VAL A 56 -1.76 -9.86 -0.70
CA VAL A 56 -2.29 -9.51 0.62
C VAL A 56 -3.09 -10.66 1.25
N ILE A 57 -4.11 -11.18 0.57
CA ILE A 57 -4.97 -12.23 1.11
C ILE A 57 -4.18 -13.52 1.42
N PRO A 58 -3.29 -14.02 0.54
CA PRO A 58 -2.43 -15.16 0.86
C PRO A 58 -1.56 -14.93 2.09
N THR A 59 -0.92 -13.76 2.21
CA THR A 59 -0.12 -13.42 3.39
C THR A 59 -0.98 -13.40 4.65
N MET A 60 -2.18 -12.82 4.58
CA MET A 60 -3.12 -12.80 5.69
C MET A 60 -3.59 -14.19 6.11
N ALA A 61 -3.81 -15.10 5.16
CA ALA A 61 -4.18 -16.48 5.43
C ALA A 61 -3.05 -17.27 6.11
N ILE A 62 -1.78 -16.95 5.80
CA ILE A 62 -0.62 -17.54 6.47
C ILE A 62 -0.47 -17.01 7.90
N LEU A 63 -0.60 -15.69 8.09
CA LEU A 63 -0.42 -15.05 9.40
C LEU A 63 -1.59 -15.30 10.34
N TYR A 64 -2.80 -15.38 9.80
CA TYR A 64 -4.05 -15.48 10.54
C TYR A 64 -4.99 -16.49 9.87
N PRO A 65 -4.65 -17.79 9.86
CA PRO A 65 -5.45 -18.80 9.16
C PRO A 65 -6.87 -18.91 9.74
N ALA A 66 -7.87 -18.99 8.87
CA ALA A 66 -9.24 -19.29 9.29
C ALA A 66 -9.39 -20.77 9.69
N GLU A 67 -10.17 -21.03 10.74
CA GLU A 67 -10.55 -22.39 11.11
C GLU A 67 -11.37 -23.03 9.99
N GLY A 68 -10.89 -24.18 9.48
CA GLY A 68 -11.55 -24.93 8.41
C GLY A 68 -11.28 -24.44 6.98
N ASN A 69 -10.62 -23.30 6.79
CA ASN A 69 -10.13 -22.86 5.48
C ASN A 69 -8.81 -22.08 5.56
N PRO A 70 -7.65 -22.75 5.45
CA PRO A 70 -6.33 -22.11 5.50
C PRO A 70 -6.01 -21.18 4.32
N GLN A 71 -6.88 -21.05 3.31
CA GLN A 71 -6.70 -20.11 2.21
C GLN A 71 -7.31 -18.72 2.50
N LEU A 72 -7.99 -18.56 3.64
CA LEU A 72 -8.61 -17.31 4.04
C LEU A 72 -8.07 -16.84 5.39
N ALA A 73 -8.07 -15.51 5.57
CA ALA A 73 -7.82 -14.91 6.86
C ALA A 73 -8.99 -15.20 7.82
N GLY A 74 -8.70 -15.40 9.10
CA GLY A 74 -9.69 -15.74 10.11
C GLY A 74 -10.81 -14.70 10.25
N ASN A 75 -12.00 -15.19 10.62
CA ASN A 75 -13.24 -14.40 10.73
C ASN A 75 -13.18 -13.24 11.75
N ALA A 76 -12.10 -13.11 12.51
CA ALA A 76 -11.88 -12.01 13.45
C ALA A 76 -11.20 -10.78 12.82
N ILE A 77 -10.82 -10.85 11.54
CA ILE A 77 -10.12 -9.75 10.86
C ILE A 77 -11.07 -9.01 9.93
N TRP A 78 -11.25 -7.72 10.20
CA TRP A 78 -12.03 -6.82 9.37
C TRP A 78 -11.10 -6.05 8.43
N PHE A 79 -11.43 -6.04 7.16
CA PHE A 79 -10.69 -5.26 6.16
C PHE A 79 -11.22 -3.82 6.15
N GLN A 80 -10.32 -2.84 6.29
CA GLN A 80 -10.66 -1.42 6.29
C GLN A 80 -9.66 -0.66 5.39
N GLN A 81 -10.19 0.26 4.58
CA GLN A 81 -9.44 1.14 3.67
C GLN A 81 -10.22 2.46 3.50
N ASP A 82 -9.60 3.47 2.88
CA ASP A 82 -10.25 4.73 2.51
C ASP A 82 -11.06 4.62 1.20
N ASP A 83 -11.65 5.72 0.76
CA ASP A 83 -12.54 5.79 -0.41
C ASP A 83 -11.77 6.09 -1.72
N ALA A 84 -10.55 5.59 -1.85
CA ALA A 84 -9.72 5.84 -3.03
C ALA A 84 -10.37 5.23 -4.30
N PRO A 85 -10.29 5.89 -5.47
CA PRO A 85 -10.92 5.39 -6.70
C PRO A 85 -10.54 3.94 -7.07
N ALA A 86 -9.28 3.57 -6.87
CA ALA A 86 -8.79 2.23 -7.13
C ALA A 86 -9.45 1.13 -6.27
N HIS A 87 -10.27 1.46 -5.27
CA HIS A 87 -10.96 0.50 -4.42
C HIS A 87 -12.31 0.04 -4.99
N TYR A 88 -12.84 0.74 -6.00
CA TYR A 88 -14.17 0.49 -6.57
C TYR A 88 -14.18 0.32 -8.10
N GLU A 89 -13.02 0.50 -8.75
CA GLU A 89 -12.83 0.38 -10.21
C GLU A 89 -12.57 -1.05 -10.72
#